data_AF-A0A1S8BL16-F1
#
_entry.id   AF-A0A1S8BL16-F1
#
_cell.length_a   1.000
_cell.length_b   1.000
_cell.length_c   1.000
_cell.angle_alpha   90.00
_cell.angle_beta   90.00
_cell.angle_gamma   90.00
#
_symmetry.space_group_name_H-M   'P 1'
#
loop_
_entity.id
_entity.type
_entity.pdbx_description
1 polymer ?
#
loop_
_entity_poly.entity_id
_entity_poly.type
_entity_poly.pdbx_seq_one_letter_code
_entity_poly.pdbx_strand_id
1 'polypeptide(L)'
;MLFSNQRKHDIALPAKDENGEPANVAFLVQYLCKNIMRDPRKDLFVLDDTVRPGILVLINEADWELEGEDKYEVQKGDNILFVSTLHGG
;
A
#
# COMPACT_ATOMS: atom_id res chain seq x y z
N MET A 1 0.52 15.38 -6.82
CA MET A 1 -0.19 14.14 -6.42
C MET A 1 0.70 13.38 -5.45
N LEU A 2 0.11 12.57 -4.56
CA LEU A 2 0.77 11.97 -3.38
C LEU A 2 2.10 11.25 -3.67
N PHE A 3 2.20 10.60 -4.84
CA PHE A 3 3.37 9.86 -5.29
C PHE A 3 4.09 10.54 -6.47
N SER A 4 4.24 11.87 -6.44
CA SER A 4 4.92 12.65 -7.49
C SER A 4 4.32 12.47 -8.91
N ASN A 5 3.02 12.17 -8.99
CA ASN A 5 2.29 11.85 -10.23
C ASN A 5 2.78 10.58 -10.96
N GLN A 6 3.65 9.76 -10.34
CA GLN A 6 4.08 8.49 -10.87
C GLN A 6 3.02 7.42 -10.53
N ARG A 7 2.54 6.71 -11.56
CA ARG A 7 1.49 5.69 -11.40
C ARG A 7 2.03 4.30 -11.05
N LYS A 8 3.27 4.00 -11.46
CA LYS A 8 3.92 2.72 -11.23
C LYS A 8 5.24 2.94 -10.50
N HIS A 9 5.40 2.27 -9.37
CA HIS A 9 6.64 2.26 -8.60
C HIS A 9 7.15 0.83 -8.51
N ASP A 10 8.37 0.58 -8.99
CA ASP A 10 9.07 -0.66 -8.74
C ASP A 10 9.83 -0.51 -7.41
N ILE A 11 9.44 -1.29 -6.40
CA ILE A 11 9.90 -1.14 -5.02
C ILE A 11 10.64 -2.40 -4.59
N ALA A 12 11.84 -2.21 -4.03
CA ALA A 12 12.55 -3.26 -3.32
C ALA A 12 12.12 -3.25 -1.85
N LEU A 13 11.08 -4.03 -1.52
CA LEU A 13 10.61 -4.17 -0.15
C LEU A 13 11.54 -5.15 0.62
N PRO A 14 11.96 -4.83 1.85
CA PRO A 14 12.63 -5.79 2.72
C PRO A 14 11.75 -7.02 2.91
N ALA A 15 12.33 -8.23 2.91
CA ALA A 15 11.57 -9.46 3.11
C ALA A 15 10.97 -9.59 4.53
N LYS A 16 11.48 -8.80 5.48
CA LYS A 16 11.07 -8.79 6.87
C LYS A 16 10.93 -7.38 7.40
N ASP A 17 10.01 -7.20 8.34
CA ASP A 17 9.82 -5.94 9.06
C ASP A 17 10.89 -5.72 10.15
N GLU A 18 10.74 -4.65 10.93
CA GLU A 18 11.65 -4.29 12.04
C GLU A 18 11.63 -5.33 13.19
N ASN A 19 10.58 -6.17 13.26
CA ASN A 19 10.40 -7.22 14.27
C ASN A 19 10.86 -8.61 13.79
N GLY A 20 11.19 -8.76 12.50
CA GLY A 20 11.61 -10.02 11.89
C GLY A 20 10.46 -10.86 11.30
N GLU A 21 9.25 -10.31 11.28
CA GLU A 21 8.06 -10.90 10.67
C GLU A 21 8.07 -10.71 9.14
N PRO A 22 7.43 -11.59 8.36
CA PRO A 22 7.32 -11.43 6.91
C PRO A 22 6.67 -10.10 6.52
N ALA A 23 7.16 -9.50 5.44
CA ALA A 23 6.62 -8.24 4.94
C ALA A 23 5.21 -8.43 4.38
N ASN A 24 4.21 -7.89 5.08
CA ASN A 24 2.82 -7.92 4.67
C ASN A 24 2.36 -6.59 4.04
N VAL A 25 1.10 -6.55 3.57
CA VAL A 25 0.51 -5.35 2.97
C VAL A 25 0.48 -4.17 3.96
N ALA A 26 0.21 -4.41 5.25
CA ALA A 26 0.28 -3.37 6.27
C ALA A 26 1.68 -2.72 6.33
N PHE A 27 2.73 -3.54 6.36
CA PHE A 27 4.11 -3.09 6.32
C PHE A 27 4.44 -2.34 5.02
N LEU A 28 3.95 -2.82 3.88
CA LEU A 28 4.11 -2.13 2.59
C LEU A 28 3.50 -0.72 2.63
N VAL A 29 2.29 -0.56 3.16
CA VAL A 29 1.61 0.73 3.24
C VAL A 29 2.40 1.72 4.11
N GLN A 30 2.89 1.26 5.27
CA GLN A 30 3.76 2.06 6.13
C GLN A 30 5.08 2.41 5.43
N TYR A 31 5.68 1.45 4.73
CA TYR A 31 6.90 1.64 3.96
C TYR A 31 6.72 2.69 2.85
N LEU A 32 5.60 2.65 2.11
CA LEU A 32 5.25 3.64 1.10
C LEU A 32 5.14 5.03 1.70
N CYS A 33 4.43 5.16 2.82
CA CYS A 33 4.25 6.44 3.53
C CYS A 33 5.56 7.00 4.10
N LYS A 34 6.52 6.15 4.49
CA LYS A 34 7.79 6.57 5.09
C LYS A 34 8.85 6.88 4.03
N ASN A 35 8.94 6.08 2.97
CA ASN A 35 10.07 6.12 2.03
C ASN A 35 9.74 6.72 0.66
N ILE A 36 8.50 6.56 0.19
CA ILE A 36 8.13 6.90 -1.19
C ILE A 36 7.28 8.19 -1.23
N MET A 37 6.33 8.32 -0.31
CA MET A 37 5.45 9.48 -0.24
C MET A 37 6.22 10.72 0.21
N ARG A 38 6.17 11.77 -0.63
CA ARG A 38 6.78 13.08 -0.37
C ARG A 38 5.77 14.17 -0.05
N ASP A 39 4.48 13.89 -0.26
CA ASP A 39 3.39 14.83 0.06
C ASP A 39 3.10 14.77 1.58
N PRO A 40 2.97 15.92 2.25
CA PRO A 40 2.63 15.96 3.68
C PRO A 40 1.22 15.43 3.99
N ARG A 41 0.32 15.35 3.00
CA ARG A 41 -1.08 14.88 3.16
C ARG A 41 -1.19 13.36 3.13
N LYS A 42 -0.48 12.70 4.06
CA LYS A 42 -0.48 11.24 4.20
C LYS A 42 -1.86 10.68 4.56
N ASP A 43 -2.67 11.49 5.24
CA ASP A 43 -4.06 11.26 5.62
C ASP A 43 -5.00 10.99 4.45
N LEU A 44 -4.61 11.37 3.23
CA LEU A 44 -5.37 11.04 2.01
C LEU A 44 -5.17 9.59 1.54
N PHE A 45 -4.14 8.91 2.05
CA PHE A 45 -3.81 7.53 1.70
C PHE A 45 -3.95 6.57 2.89
N VAL A 46 -3.56 7.01 4.09
CA VAL A 46 -3.57 6.21 5.32
C VAL A 46 -4.39 6.92 6.40
N LEU A 47 -5.19 6.15 7.14
CA LEU A 47 -5.90 6.59 8.33
C LEU A 47 -5.68 5.55 9.43
N ASP A 48 -5.33 5.99 10.64
CA ASP A 48 -5.07 5.11 11.80
C ASP A 48 -4.09 3.96 11.45
N ASP A 49 -2.98 4.28 10.76
CA ASP A 49 -1.95 3.36 10.30
C ASP A 49 -2.41 2.25 9.32
N THR A 50 -3.63 2.36 8.80
CA THR A 50 -4.21 1.46 7.79
C THR A 50 -4.59 2.20 6.51
N VAL A 51 -4.85 1.48 5.42
CA VAL A 51 -5.32 2.09 4.17
C VAL A 51 -6.63 2.85 4.41
N ARG A 52 -6.69 4.11 4.00
CA ARG A 52 -7.87 4.96 4.22
C ARG A 52 -9.13 4.33 3.58
N PRO A 53 -10.27 4.28 4.29
CA PRO A 53 -11.54 3.89 3.68
C PRO A 53 -11.85 4.66 2.40
N GLY A 54 -12.32 3.95 1.37
CA GLY A 54 -12.50 4.50 0.02
C GLY A 54 -11.28 4.39 -0.88
N ILE A 55 -10.28 3.62 -0.49
CA ILE A 55 -9.23 3.14 -1.38
C ILE A 55 -9.40 1.63 -1.50
N LEU A 56 -9.62 1.16 -2.72
CA LEU A 56 -9.61 -0.28 -3.04
C LEU A 56 -8.16 -0.71 -3.25
N VAL A 57 -7.83 -1.89 -2.72
CA VAL A 57 -6.52 -2.52 -2.90
C VAL A 57 -6.72 -3.80 -3.69
N LEU A 58 -5.99 -3.95 -4.79
CA LEU A 58 -5.95 -5.20 -5.55
C LEU A 58 -4.55 -5.80 -5.47
N ILE A 59 -4.49 -7.12 -5.25
CA ILE A 59 -3.26 -7.90 -5.25
C ILE A 59 -3.31 -8.81 -6.48
N ASN A 60 -2.43 -8.59 -7.45
CA ASN A 60 -2.42 -9.32 -8.72
C ASN A 60 -3.80 -9.35 -9.42
N GLU A 61 -4.48 -8.19 -9.45
CA GLU A 61 -5.83 -8.01 -10.02
C GLU A 61 -6.97 -8.67 -9.23
N ALA A 62 -6.68 -9.36 -8.12
CA ALA A 62 -7.66 -9.90 -7.19
C ALA A 62 -7.98 -8.91 -6.07
N ASP A 63 -9.22 -8.97 -5.55
CA ASP A 63 -9.64 -8.17 -4.40
C ASP A 63 -8.90 -8.64 -3.14
N TRP A 64 -8.21 -7.72 -2.46
CA TRP A 64 -7.42 -8.05 -1.27
C TRP A 64 -8.25 -8.63 -0.12
N GLU A 65 -9.56 -8.36 -0.07
CA GLU A 65 -10.48 -8.89 0.95
C GLU A 65 -10.53 -10.43 0.91
N LEU A 66 -10.28 -11.02 -0.26
CA LEU A 66 -10.21 -12.47 -0.45
C LEU A 66 -8.82 -13.05 -0.17
N GLU A 67 -7.79 -12.21 -0.19
CA GLU A 67 -6.38 -12.60 -0.04
C GLU A 67 -5.85 -12.41 1.39
N GLY A 68 -6.69 -11.93 2.32
CA GLY A 68 -6.29 -11.70 3.72
C GLY A 68 -5.89 -10.26 4.03
N GLU A 69 -6.28 -9.31 3.17
CA GLU A 69 -6.21 -7.87 3.39
C GLU A 69 -4.81 -7.38 3.80
N ASP A 70 -4.70 -6.73 4.95
CA ASP A 70 -3.50 -6.15 5.52
C ASP A 70 -2.46 -7.20 5.93
N LYS A 71 -2.88 -8.44 6.16
CA LYS A 71 -2.04 -9.56 6.59
C LYS A 71 -1.45 -10.36 5.44
N TYR A 72 -1.86 -10.12 4.20
CA TYR A 72 -1.29 -10.79 3.05
C TYR A 72 0.24 -10.59 3.01
N GLU A 73 1.00 -11.68 2.96
CA GLU A 73 2.46 -11.65 2.87
C GLU A 73 2.87 -11.33 1.42
N VAL A 74 3.47 -10.17 1.21
CA VAL A 74 3.86 -9.69 -0.11
C VAL A 74 4.97 -10.58 -0.68
N GLN A 75 4.73 -11.11 -1.87
CA GLN A 75 5.64 -11.98 -2.58
C GLN A 75 6.43 -11.23 -3.66
N LYS A 76 7.56 -11.83 -4.05
CA LYS A 76 8.37 -11.30 -5.14
C LYS A 76 7.59 -11.36 -6.45
N GLY A 77 7.42 -10.20 -7.07
CA GLY A 77 6.76 -10.08 -8.37
C GLY A 77 5.29 -9.69 -8.28
N ASP A 78 4.75 -9.53 -7.07
CA ASP A 78 3.38 -9.07 -6.90
C ASP A 78 3.17 -7.66 -7.45
N ASN A 79 1.98 -7.47 -8.02
CA ASN A 79 1.48 -6.18 -8.42
C ASN A 79 0.36 -5.74 -7.48
N ILE A 80 0.62 -4.71 -6.69
CA ILE A 80 -0.33 -4.17 -5.71
C ILE A 80 -0.83 -2.82 -6.22
N LEU A 81 -2.15 -2.73 -6.46
CA LEU A 81 -2.80 -1.54 -7.00
C LEU A 81 -3.67 -0.88 -5.94
N PHE A 82 -3.47 0.44 -5.74
CA PHE A 82 -4.32 1.27 -4.88
C PHE A 82 -5.20 2.18 -5.74
N VAL A 83 -6.53 2.07 -5.60
CA VAL A 83 -7.50 2.86 -6.36
C VAL A 83 -8.37 3.66 -5.41
N SER A 84 -8.21 4.98 -5.37
CA SER A 84 -9.12 5.83 -4.61
C SER A 84 -10.48 5.92 -5.33
N THR A 85 -11.52 5.40 -4.69
CA THR A 85 -12.91 5.44 -5.19
C THR A 85 -13.70 6.63 -4.67
N LEU A 86 -13.14 7.39 -3.73
CA LEU A 86 -13.85 8.43 -2.96
C LEU A 86 -13.51 9.87 -3.36
N HIS A 87 -12.82 10.10 -4.48
CA HIS A 87 -12.53 11.46 -4.98
C HIS A 87 -13.11 11.67 -6.38
N GLY A 88 -14.43 11.81 -6.44
CA GLY A 88 -15.14 12.41 -7.58
C GLY A 88 -15.48 13.85 -7.26
N GLY A 89 -14.68 14.79 -7.77
CA GLY A 89 -14.86 16.24 -7.61
C GLY A 89 -13.61 17.01 -8.01
#